data_AF-A0A1H0CH78-F1
#
_entry.id   AF-A0A1H0CH78-F1
#
_cell.length_a   1.000
_cell.length_b   1.000
_cell.length_c   1.000
_cell.angle_alpha   90.00
_cell.angle_beta   90.00
_cell.angle_gamma   90.00
#
_symmetry.space_group_name_H-M   'P 1'
#
loop_
_entity.id
_entity.type
_entity.pdbx_description
1 polymer ?
#
loop_
_entity_poly.entity_id
_entity_poly.type
_entity_poly.pdbx_seq_one_letter_code
_entity_poly.pdbx_strand_id
1 'polypeptide(L)' 'MKIKTNITNLRIKWHTIRKNYLELLLDSCLNAMIQTKLKQKITYHNNRIFDLV' A
#
# COMPACT_ATOMS: atom_id res chain seq x y z
N MET A 1 -16.07 11.64 19.17
CA MET A 1 -15.92 10.61 18.10
C MET A 1 -15.08 11.03 16.88
N LYS A 2 -14.69 12.31 16.71
CA LYS A 2 -13.99 12.82 15.51
C LYS A 2 -12.50 12.45 15.35
N ILE A 3 -11.83 12.05 16.44
CA ILE A 3 -10.38 11.79 16.42
C ILE A 3 -10.06 10.42 15.77
N LYS A 4 -10.88 9.39 16.03
CA LYS A 4 -10.71 8.05 15.47
C LYS A 4 -10.78 8.06 13.94
N THR A 5 -11.73 8.80 13.37
CA THR A 5 -11.90 8.94 11.91
C THR A 5 -10.70 9.61 11.24
N ASN A 6 -10.08 10.60 11.88
CA ASN A 6 -8.91 11.28 11.31
C ASN A 6 -7.68 10.36 11.24
N ILE A 7 -7.45 9.55 12.27
CA ILE A 7 -6.34 8.60 12.30
C ILE A 7 -6.55 7.49 11.26
N THR A 8 -7.77 6.96 11.13
CA THR A 8 -8.11 5.98 10.10
C THR A 8 -7.86 6.54 8.70
N ASN A 9 -8.32 7.76 8.43
CA ASN A 9 -8.10 8.43 7.13
C ASN A 9 -6.61 8.63 6.83
N LEU A 10 -5.80 9.01 7.83
CA LEU A 10 -4.35 9.14 7.67
C LEU A 10 -3.70 7.79 7.35
N ARG A 11 -4.12 6.70 8.01
CA ARG A 11 -3.62 5.35 7.73
C ARG A 11 -4.00 4.89 6.33
N ILE A 12 -5.23 5.10 5.89
CA ILE A 12 -5.67 4.79 4.52
C ILE A 12 -4.80 5.54 3.51
N LYS A 13 -4.61 6.85 3.70
CA LYS A 13 -3.75 7.68 2.84
C LYS A 13 -2.31 7.16 2.82
N TRP A 14 -1.75 6.80 3.98
CA TRP A 14 -0.40 6.23 4.07
C TRP A 14 -0.26 4.93 3.28
N HIS A 15 -1.18 3.97 3.49
CA HIS A 15 -1.13 2.71 2.75
C HIS A 15 -1.32 2.94 1.24
N THR A 16 -2.16 3.90 0.84
CA THR A 16 -2.36 4.27 -0.57
C THR A 16 -1.09 4.84 -1.20
N ILE A 17 -0.46 5.83 -0.56
CA ILE A 17 0.80 6.42 -1.06
C ILE A 17 1.88 5.34 -1.17
N ARG A 18 2.02 4.49 -0.15
CA ARG A 18 3.04 3.44 -0.13
C ARG A 18 2.79 2.38 -1.20
N LYS A 19 1.53 1.99 -1.42
CA LYS A 19 1.12 1.10 -2.52
C LYS A 19 1.50 1.69 -3.88
N ASN A 20 1.09 2.93 -4.17
CA ASN A 20 1.35 3.56 -5.46
C ASN A 20 2.85 3.67 -5.76
N TYR A 21 3.66 3.97 -4.74
CA TYR A 21 5.11 3.96 -4.87
C TYR A 21 5.67 2.57 -5.23
N LEU A 22 5.15 1.50 -4.62
CA LEU A 22 5.57 0.14 -4.92
C LEU A 22 5.13 -0.31 -6.33
N GLU A 23 3.96 0.15 -6.79
CA GLU A 23 3.48 -0.09 -8.17
C GLU A 23 4.41 0.58 -9.20
N LEU A 24 4.83 1.82 -8.96
CA LEU A 24 5.82 2.52 -9.80
C LEU A 24 7.17 1.78 -9.83
N LEU A 25 7.65 1.33 -8.67
CA LEU A 25 8.88 0.54 -8.61
C LEU A 25 8.76 -0.77 -9.38
N LEU A 26 7.61 -1.45 -9.25
CA LEU A 26 7.35 -2.73 -9.92
C LEU A 26 7.39 -2.57 -11.44
N ASP A 27 6.79 -1.50 -11.97
CA ASP A 27 6.73 -1.22 -13.41
C ASP A 27 8.13 -1.12 -14.05
N SER A 28 9.07 -0.48 -13.35
CA SER A 28 10.47 -0.34 -13.79
C SER A 28 11.38 -1.53 -13.42
N CYS A 29 10.89 -2.54 -12.70
CA CYS A 29 11.75 -3.57 -12.13
C CYS A 29 12.03 -4.71 -13.12
N LEU A 30 13.30 -4.95 -13.46
CA LEU A 30 13.69 -6.08 -14.33
C LEU A 30 13.95 -7.39 -13.57
N ASN A 31 14.14 -7.33 -12.24
CA ASN A 31 14.48 -8.49 -11.45
C ASN A 31 13.21 -9.23 -10.97
N ALA A 32 12.98 -10.44 -11.47
CA ALA A 32 11.80 -11.25 -11.16
C ALA A 32 11.60 -11.56 -9.66
N MET A 33 12.68 -11.77 -8.91
CA MET A 33 12.61 -11.99 -7.46
C MET A 33 12.15 -10.73 -6.73
N ILE A 34 12.66 -9.57 -7.14
CA ILE A 34 12.24 -8.28 -6.57
C ILE A 34 10.80 -7.96 -6.97
N GLN A 35 10.40 -8.19 -8.23
CA GLN A 35 9.02 -8.04 -8.66
C GLN A 35 8.05 -8.85 -7.79
N THR A 36 8.40 -10.09 -7.48
CA THR A 36 7.58 -10.96 -6.62
C THR A 36 7.42 -10.37 -5.22
N LYS A 37 8.50 -9.89 -4.61
CA LYS A 37 8.46 -9.21 -3.31
C LYS A 37 7.64 -7.92 -3.34
N LEU A 38 7.76 -7.13 -4.41
CA LEU A 38 6.98 -5.90 -4.60
C LEU A 38 5.49 -6.22 -4.72
N LYS A 39 5.10 -7.22 -5.52
CA LYS A 39 3.71 -7.68 -5.64
C LYS A 39 3.13 -8.12 -4.29
N GLN A 40 3.87 -8.91 -3.51
CA GLN A 40 3.44 -9.31 -2.16
C GLN A 40 3.22 -8.11 -1.24
N LYS A 41 4.08 -7.09 -1.29
CA LYS A 41 3.93 -5.86 -0.50
C LYS A 41 2.74 -5.02 -0.98
N ILE A 42 2.51 -4.91 -2.28
CA ILE A 42 1.34 -4.24 -2.85
C ILE A 42 0.06 -4.91 -2.34
N THR A 43 -0.02 -6.25 -2.39
CA THR A 43 -1.15 -7.01 -1.83
C THR A 43 -1.36 -6.74 -0.35
N TYR A 44 -0.29 -6.71 0.45
CA TYR A 44 -0.38 -6.33 1.86
C TYR A 44 -1.00 -4.95 2.06
N HIS A 45 -0.57 -3.94 1.29
CA HIS A 45 -1.12 -2.59 1.41
C HIS A 45 -2.58 -2.51 0.94
N ASN A 46 -2.97 -3.24 -0.11
CA ASN A 46 -4.38 -3.36 -0.53
C ASN A 46 -5.25 -3.94 0.60
N ASN A 47 -4.83 -5.05 1.21
CA ASN A 47 -5.58 -5.67 2.31
C ASN A 47 -5.70 -4.72 3.51
N ARG A 48 -4.63 -4.00 3.86
CA ARG A 48 -4.68 -3.00 4.94
C ARG A 48 -5.61 -1.83 4.65
N ILE A 49 -5.73 -1.39 3.39
CA ILE A 49 -6.70 -0.38 3.00
C ILE A 49 -8.11 -0.94 3.17
N PHE A 50 -8.38 -2.15 2.66
CA PHE A 50 -9.67 -2.81 2.79
C PHE A 50 -10.11 -2.99 4.24
N ASP A 51 -9.20 -3.38 5.15
CA ASP A 51 -9.51 -3.53 6.58
C ASP A 51 -9.83 -2.21 7.30
N LEU A 52 -9.42 -1.07 6.74
CA LEU A 52 -9.56 0.27 7.35
C LEU A 52 -10.72 1.09 6.78
N VAL A 53 -11.24 0.71 5.62
CA VAL A 53 -12.40 1.33 4.95
C VAL A 53 -13.68 0.74 5.52
#